data_AF-A0A426CM23-F1
#
_entry.id   AF-A0A426CM23-F1
#
_cell.length_a   1.000
_cell.length_b   1.000
_cell.length_c   1.000
_cell.angle_alpha   90.00
_cell.angle_beta   90.00
_cell.angle_gamma   90.00
#
_symmetry.space_group_name_H-M   'P 1'
#
loop_
_entity.id
_entity.type
_entity.pdbx_description
1 polymer ?
#
loop_
_entity_poly.entity_id
_entity_poly.type
_entity_poly.pdbx_seq_one_letter_code
_entity_poly.pdbx_strand_id
1 'polypeptide(L)'
;MHSRHSPRHVSRECDSAAFTLIELLTVIAIIGILAAIIIPTVGRVRTQARLVQTISNLRQTGITIMLSTDDHRGELPGRNSGDGSGQPIGVGNKGLQTSVKSTYYNSEVDKLPTHLAPYVQTSGAQGGIQRRVPCLEDPLAASKRTGDTEWVLNRQIKKSNYPDTSRDLTPFGLIGDVAPERYETLTSSLTISRVWALIQADQKIPADASLISDGSVKDTPLEPVAGKHRHALFFDWSVGKIPVGTNLNKQIDNRQ
;
A
#
# COMPACT_ATOMS: atom_id res chain seq x y z
N MET A 1 -29.23 58.86 -72.15
CA MET A 1 -29.69 57.85 -71.16
C MET A 1 -28.47 57.32 -70.41
N HIS A 2 -28.23 57.77 -69.18
CA HIS A 2 -27.23 57.18 -68.28
C HIS A 2 -27.89 57.09 -66.90
N SER A 3 -28.41 55.90 -66.58
CA SER A 3 -28.98 55.57 -65.27
C SER A 3 -27.84 55.27 -64.30
N ARG A 4 -27.68 56.07 -63.26
CA ARG A 4 -26.74 55.80 -62.16
C ARG A 4 -27.43 54.88 -61.15
N HIS A 5 -26.98 53.64 -61.05
CA HIS A 5 -27.31 52.78 -59.91
C HIS A 5 -26.46 53.18 -58.71
N SER A 6 -27.14 53.60 -57.64
CA SER A 6 -26.54 53.89 -56.33
C SER A 6 -26.50 52.60 -55.49
N PRO A 7 -25.34 52.18 -54.96
CA PRO A 7 -25.27 51.01 -54.10
C PRO A 7 -25.84 51.34 -52.71
N ARG A 8 -26.82 50.55 -52.24
CA ARG A 8 -27.30 50.63 -50.86
C ARG A 8 -26.29 49.91 -49.95
N HIS A 9 -25.62 50.67 -49.09
CA HIS A 9 -24.83 50.11 -48.00
C HIS A 9 -25.78 49.47 -46.98
N VAL A 10 -25.74 48.13 -46.88
CA VAL A 10 -26.40 47.39 -45.80
C VAL A 10 -25.49 47.47 -44.58
N SER A 11 -25.76 48.43 -43.69
CA SER A 11 -25.13 48.48 -42.38
C SER A 11 -25.58 47.25 -41.58
N ARG A 12 -24.67 46.30 -41.38
CA ARG A 12 -24.86 45.27 -40.35
C ARG A 12 -24.72 45.97 -39.01
N GLU A 13 -25.82 46.16 -38.30
CA GLU A 13 -25.79 46.44 -36.86
C GLU A 13 -25.09 45.26 -36.20
N CYS A 14 -23.80 45.42 -35.93
CA CYS A 14 -23.06 44.53 -35.09
C CYS A 14 -23.51 44.85 -33.66
N ASP A 15 -24.59 44.20 -33.23
CA ASP A 15 -25.04 44.16 -31.84
C ASP A 15 -23.88 43.66 -30.97
N SER A 16 -23.06 44.62 -30.54
CA SER A 16 -22.01 44.39 -29.58
C SER A 16 -22.70 44.32 -28.24
N ALA A 17 -23.16 43.12 -27.86
CA ALA A 17 -23.77 42.87 -26.57
C ALA A 17 -22.71 43.17 -25.49
N ALA A 18 -22.78 44.37 -24.92
CA ALA A 18 -21.93 44.77 -23.82
C ALA A 18 -22.36 43.99 -22.58
N PHE A 19 -21.47 43.14 -22.06
CA PHE A 19 -21.71 42.37 -20.84
C PHE A 19 -21.98 43.32 -19.67
N THR A 20 -23.09 43.13 -18.98
CA THR A 20 -23.41 43.92 -17.79
C THR A 20 -22.63 43.39 -16.58
N LEU A 21 -22.31 44.28 -15.64
CA LEU A 21 -21.63 43.92 -14.39
C LEU A 21 -22.44 42.86 -13.60
N ILE A 22 -23.77 42.93 -13.66
CA ILE A 22 -24.67 41.97 -12.99
C ILE A 22 -24.64 40.58 -13.64
N GLU A 23 -24.54 40.46 -14.96
CA GLU A 23 -24.38 39.17 -15.64
C GLU A 23 -23.07 38.51 -15.23
N LEU A 24 -21.97 39.28 -15.18
CA LEU A 24 -20.69 38.73 -14.72
C LEU A 24 -20.72 38.35 -13.24
N LEU A 25 -21.33 39.19 -12.38
CA LEU A 25 -21.42 38.97 -10.94
C LEU A 25 -22.24 37.72 -10.59
N THR A 26 -23.37 37.51 -11.26
CA THR A 26 -24.23 36.33 -11.03
C THR A 26 -23.54 35.04 -11.45
N VAL A 27 -22.78 35.06 -12.55
CA VAL A 27 -22.02 33.89 -13.01
C VAL A 27 -20.95 33.47 -12.00
N ILE A 28 -20.13 34.41 -11.51
CA ILE A 28 -19.12 34.08 -10.51
C ILE A 28 -19.74 33.65 -9.18
N ALA A 29 -20.92 34.18 -8.82
CA ALA A 29 -21.65 33.75 -7.64
C ALA A 29 -22.11 32.29 -7.76
N ILE A 30 -22.68 31.91 -8.91
CA ILE A 30 -23.12 30.53 -9.17
C ILE A 30 -21.91 29.58 -9.20
N ILE A 31 -20.82 29.94 -9.89
CA ILE A 31 -19.58 29.15 -9.91
C ILE A 31 -19.04 28.98 -8.49
N GLY A 32 -19.06 30.05 -7.67
CA GLY A 32 -18.63 30.01 -6.27
C GLY A 32 -19.46 29.03 -5.43
N ILE A 33 -20.78 29.04 -5.58
CA ILE A 33 -21.69 28.10 -4.87
C ILE A 33 -21.41 26.65 -5.29
N LEU A 34 -21.29 26.39 -6.60
CA LEU A 34 -21.01 25.05 -7.12
C LEU A 34 -19.64 24.55 -6.66
N ALA A 35 -18.61 25.39 -6.74
CA ALA A 35 -17.26 25.06 -6.31
C ALA A 35 -17.20 24.76 -4.80
N ALA A 36 -17.91 25.54 -3.97
CA ALA A 36 -17.96 25.34 -2.53
C ALA A 36 -18.50 23.95 -2.14
N ILE A 37 -19.41 23.38 -2.93
CA ILE A 37 -19.96 22.03 -2.70
C ILE A 37 -19.02 20.94 -3.26
N ILE A 38 -18.40 21.18 -4.42
CA ILE A 38 -17.59 20.19 -5.14
C ILE A 38 -16.23 19.96 -4.45
N ILE A 39 -15.53 21.01 -4.03
CA ILE A 39 -14.17 20.93 -3.45
C ILE A 39 -14.07 19.94 -2.27
N PRO A 40 -14.91 20.02 -1.20
CA PRO A 40 -14.81 19.08 -0.08
C PRO A 40 -15.19 17.64 -0.49
N THR A 41 -16.10 17.50 -1.45
CA THR A 41 -16.57 16.20 -1.94
C THR A 41 -15.47 15.47 -2.71
N VAL A 42 -14.76 16.17 -3.61
CA VAL A 42 -13.66 15.60 -4.41
C VAL A 42 -12.53 15.07 -3.53
N GLY A 43 -12.19 15.77 -2.44
CA GLY A 43 -11.18 15.32 -1.48
C GLY A 43 -11.52 13.96 -0.83
N ARG A 44 -12.80 13.78 -0.44
CA ARG A 44 -13.30 12.51 0.11
C ARG A 44 -13.28 11.41 -0.94
N VAL A 45 -13.75 11.68 -2.17
CA VAL A 45 -13.76 10.69 -3.28
C VAL A 45 -12.35 10.21 -3.59
N ARG A 46 -11.37 11.12 -3.70
CA ARG A 46 -9.96 10.75 -3.95
C ARG A 46 -9.40 9.86 -2.85
N THR A 47 -9.72 10.15 -1.58
CA THR A 47 -9.27 9.34 -0.44
C THR A 47 -9.89 7.94 -0.47
N GLN A 48 -11.18 7.83 -0.81
CA GLN A 48 -11.84 6.53 -0.97
C GLN A 48 -11.28 5.72 -2.14
N ALA A 49 -11.00 6.37 -3.28
CA ALA A 49 -10.37 5.71 -4.42
C ALA A 49 -9.00 5.12 -4.06
N ARG A 50 -8.18 5.89 -3.33
CA ARG A 50 -6.88 5.41 -2.82
C ARG A 50 -7.04 4.25 -1.86
N LEU A 51 -8.03 4.28 -0.96
CA LEU A 51 -8.31 3.17 -0.05
C LEU A 51 -8.71 1.89 -0.80
N VAL A 52 -9.55 2.00 -1.82
CA VAL A 52 -9.92 0.86 -2.68
C VAL A 52 -8.68 0.30 -3.38
N GLN A 53 -7.79 1.17 -3.86
CA GLN A 53 -6.53 0.76 -4.47
C GLN A 53 -5.60 0.08 -3.45
N THR A 54 -5.43 0.62 -2.24
CA THR A 54 -4.67 -0.01 -1.14
C THR A 54 -5.18 -1.42 -0.84
N ILE A 55 -6.50 -1.62 -0.75
CA ILE A 55 -7.09 -2.94 -0.50
C ILE A 55 -6.84 -3.89 -1.68
N SER A 56 -6.97 -3.41 -2.92
CA SER A 56 -6.66 -4.19 -4.12
C SER A 56 -5.19 -4.62 -4.16
N ASN A 57 -4.28 -3.68 -3.87
CA ASN A 57 -2.84 -3.90 -3.79
C ASN A 57 -2.50 -4.96 -2.73
N LEU A 58 -3.10 -4.86 -1.53
CA LEU A 58 -2.93 -5.88 -0.48
C LEU A 58 -3.38 -7.28 -0.92
N ARG A 59 -4.51 -7.40 -1.62
CA ARG A 59 -4.97 -8.69 -2.15
C ARG A 59 -3.98 -9.24 -3.19
N GLN A 60 -3.51 -8.40 -4.10
CA GLN A 60 -2.50 -8.79 -5.08
C GLN A 60 -1.21 -9.22 -4.40
N THR A 61 -0.80 -8.55 -3.33
CA THR A 61 0.36 -8.95 -2.50
C THR A 61 0.16 -10.35 -1.91
N GLY A 62 -1.00 -10.65 -1.32
CA GLY A 62 -1.28 -11.99 -0.80
C GLY A 62 -1.20 -13.08 -1.87
N ILE A 63 -1.78 -12.83 -3.06
CA ILE A 63 -1.68 -13.75 -4.21
C ILE A 63 -0.22 -13.95 -4.62
N THR A 64 0.56 -12.87 -4.66
CA THR A 64 1.96 -12.91 -5.09
C THR A 64 2.83 -13.65 -4.08
N ILE A 65 2.59 -13.45 -2.78
CA ILE A 65 3.26 -14.20 -1.72
C ILE A 65 2.93 -15.68 -1.84
N MET A 66 1.66 -16.04 -2.05
CA MET A 66 1.24 -17.43 -2.23
C MET A 66 1.93 -18.08 -3.43
N LEU A 67 2.02 -17.38 -4.57
CA LEU A 67 2.72 -17.88 -5.75
C LEU A 67 4.22 -18.05 -5.51
N SER A 68 4.85 -17.08 -4.85
CA SER A 68 6.25 -17.21 -4.42
C SER A 68 6.42 -18.40 -3.48
N THR A 69 5.51 -18.62 -2.55
CA THR A 69 5.59 -19.73 -1.59
C THR A 69 5.48 -21.09 -2.27
N ASP A 70 4.60 -21.22 -3.27
CA ASP A 70 4.44 -22.45 -4.05
C ASP A 70 5.74 -22.84 -4.78
N ASP A 71 6.32 -21.87 -5.51
CA ASP A 71 7.59 -22.06 -6.22
C ASP A 71 8.78 -22.38 -5.31
N HIS A 72 8.72 -21.96 -4.03
CA HIS A 72 9.77 -22.16 -3.04
C HIS A 72 9.44 -23.28 -2.04
N ARG A 73 8.77 -24.35 -2.49
CA ARG A 73 8.49 -25.56 -1.69
C ARG A 73 7.71 -25.31 -0.39
N GLY A 74 6.84 -24.29 -0.44
CA GLY A 74 6.01 -23.89 0.69
C GLY A 74 6.72 -22.97 1.68
N GLU A 75 7.94 -22.48 1.43
CA GLU A 75 8.59 -21.48 2.29
C GLU A 75 8.02 -20.08 2.03
N LEU A 76 7.76 -19.32 3.09
CA LEU A 76 7.38 -17.91 2.95
C LEU A 76 8.56 -17.05 2.44
N PRO A 77 8.30 -15.98 1.68
CA PRO A 77 9.35 -15.10 1.18
C PRO A 77 10.00 -14.33 2.33
N GLY A 78 11.30 -14.47 2.52
CA GLY A 78 11.97 -13.85 3.66
C GLY A 78 13.49 -14.00 3.66
N ARG A 79 14.12 -13.59 4.76
CA ARG A 79 15.57 -13.73 4.93
C ARG A 79 15.90 -15.21 5.10
N ASN A 80 16.58 -15.80 4.13
CA ASN A 80 17.18 -17.12 4.29
C ASN A 80 18.65 -16.95 4.67
N SER A 81 19.01 -17.41 5.88
CA SER A 81 20.40 -17.38 6.36
C SER A 81 21.09 -18.76 6.24
N GLY A 82 20.40 -19.78 5.71
CA GLY A 82 20.88 -21.17 5.70
C GLY A 82 22.11 -21.45 4.83
N ASP A 83 22.49 -20.53 3.94
CA ASP A 83 23.62 -20.68 3.02
C ASP A 83 24.84 -19.79 3.38
N GLY A 84 24.79 -19.10 4.53
CA GLY A 84 25.84 -18.17 4.97
C GLY A 84 25.98 -16.90 4.11
N SER A 85 25.12 -16.69 3.12
CA SER A 85 25.20 -15.55 2.19
C SER A 85 24.26 -14.40 2.57
N GLY A 86 23.32 -14.64 3.52
CA GLY A 86 22.29 -13.68 3.94
C GLY A 86 21.35 -13.27 2.81
N GLN A 87 21.41 -13.98 1.68
CA GLN A 87 20.69 -13.63 0.48
C GLN A 87 19.26 -14.16 0.54
N PRO A 88 18.29 -13.38 0.04
CA PRO A 88 16.93 -13.85 -0.12
C PRO A 88 16.89 -15.16 -0.94
N ILE A 89 15.97 -16.08 -0.58
CA ILE A 89 15.61 -17.23 -1.41
C ILE A 89 15.39 -16.76 -2.86
N GLY A 90 16.26 -17.22 -3.77
CA GLY A 90 16.30 -16.78 -5.16
C GLY A 90 17.60 -16.10 -5.59
N VAL A 91 18.53 -15.77 -4.68
CA VAL A 91 19.86 -15.24 -5.05
C VAL A 91 20.94 -16.31 -4.89
N GLY A 92 21.09 -17.16 -5.90
CA GLY A 92 22.45 -17.55 -6.28
C GLY A 92 23.20 -16.29 -6.70
N ASN A 93 24.52 -16.30 -6.79
CA ASN A 93 25.30 -15.15 -7.31
C ASN A 93 24.89 -14.68 -8.73
N LYS A 94 23.90 -15.33 -9.37
CA LYS A 94 23.10 -14.86 -10.51
C LYS A 94 21.63 -15.31 -10.44
N GLY A 95 21.00 -15.17 -9.28
CA GLY A 95 19.55 -15.16 -9.15
C GLY A 95 18.95 -14.00 -9.93
N LEU A 96 17.74 -14.17 -10.48
CA LEU A 96 17.10 -13.22 -11.40
C LEU A 96 17.24 -11.79 -10.88
N GLN A 97 18.17 -11.01 -11.45
CA GLN A 97 18.31 -9.58 -11.18
C GLN A 97 17.08 -8.88 -11.77
N THR A 98 15.93 -9.05 -11.13
CA THR A 98 14.85 -8.09 -11.33
C THR A 98 15.41 -6.78 -10.81
N SER A 99 15.39 -5.74 -11.63
CA SER A 99 15.99 -4.46 -11.27
C SER A 99 15.14 -3.68 -10.25
N VAL A 100 14.39 -4.42 -9.42
CA VAL A 100 13.45 -3.94 -8.43
C VAL A 100 14.20 -3.84 -7.11
N LYS A 101 14.90 -2.72 -6.92
CA LYS A 101 15.30 -2.30 -5.58
C LYS A 101 14.08 -1.73 -4.87
N SER A 102 13.79 -2.25 -3.67
CA SER A 102 12.82 -1.68 -2.74
C SER A 102 13.09 -0.18 -2.57
N THR A 103 12.04 0.62 -2.73
CA THR A 103 12.06 2.06 -2.39
C THR A 103 11.69 2.27 -0.91
N TYR A 104 11.55 1.17 -0.17
CA TYR A 104 11.35 1.19 1.27
C TYR A 104 12.72 1.26 1.96
N TYR A 105 12.76 1.87 3.14
CA TYR A 105 13.98 2.04 3.93
C TYR A 105 13.95 1.12 5.17
N ASN A 106 13.06 0.13 5.19
CA ASN A 106 12.99 -0.86 6.26
C ASN A 106 13.53 -2.21 5.79
N SER A 107 14.60 -2.67 6.46
CA SER A 107 15.28 -3.93 6.13
C SER A 107 14.40 -5.18 6.20
N GLU A 108 13.19 -5.04 6.76
CA GLU A 108 12.19 -6.10 6.91
C GLU A 108 11.37 -6.34 5.66
N VAL A 109 10.87 -5.26 5.03
CA VAL A 109 10.07 -5.36 3.82
C VAL A 109 10.96 -5.28 2.60
N ASP A 110 12.19 -4.76 2.68
CA ASP A 110 13.09 -4.60 1.53
C ASP A 110 13.34 -5.86 0.71
N LYS A 111 13.32 -7.03 1.37
CA LYS A 111 13.49 -8.32 0.68
C LYS A 111 12.19 -8.79 0.01
N LEU A 112 11.02 -8.42 0.54
CA LEU A 112 9.74 -8.87 0.01
C LEU A 112 9.53 -8.46 -1.46
N PRO A 113 9.72 -7.19 -1.90
CA PRO A 113 9.70 -6.82 -3.31
C PRO A 113 10.57 -7.70 -4.20
N THR A 114 11.75 -8.13 -3.75
CA THR A 114 12.65 -8.94 -4.58
C THR A 114 12.11 -10.35 -4.82
N HIS A 115 11.43 -10.94 -3.84
CA HIS A 115 10.75 -12.23 -3.98
C HIS A 115 9.49 -12.13 -4.82
N LEU A 116 8.76 -11.01 -4.70
CA LEU A 116 7.50 -10.80 -5.38
C LEU A 116 7.68 -10.32 -6.83
N ALA A 117 8.81 -9.67 -7.12
CA ALA A 117 9.12 -9.05 -8.42
C ALA A 117 8.99 -9.97 -9.65
N PRO A 118 9.31 -11.28 -9.61
CA PRO A 118 9.08 -12.18 -10.74
C PRO A 118 7.59 -12.44 -11.04
N TYR A 119 6.75 -12.30 -10.02
CA TYR A 119 5.33 -12.67 -10.04
C TYR A 119 4.41 -11.47 -10.29
N VAL A 120 4.88 -10.28 -9.96
CA VAL A 120 4.29 -9.02 -10.42
C VAL A 120 4.99 -8.60 -11.71
N GLN A 121 4.26 -8.13 -12.72
CA GLN A 121 4.84 -7.73 -14.01
C GLN A 121 5.74 -6.48 -13.90
N THR A 122 6.90 -6.64 -13.26
CA THR A 122 7.92 -5.60 -13.15
C THR A 122 8.81 -5.71 -14.37
N SER A 123 8.47 -4.95 -15.42
CA SER A 123 9.30 -4.89 -16.62
C SER A 123 10.71 -4.40 -16.26
N GLY A 124 11.73 -5.16 -16.67
CA GLY A 124 13.14 -4.99 -16.27
C GLY A 124 13.64 -3.55 -16.40
N ALA A 125 14.16 -3.00 -15.31
CA ALA A 125 14.76 -1.67 -15.28
C ALA A 125 16.29 -1.77 -15.22
N GLN A 126 16.94 -2.12 -16.31
CA GLN A 126 18.41 -2.07 -16.34
C GLN A 126 18.89 -0.65 -15.97
N GLY A 127 19.69 -0.50 -14.91
CA GLY A 127 20.35 0.78 -14.58
C GLY A 127 20.06 1.40 -13.21
N GLY A 128 19.84 0.63 -12.14
CA GLY A 128 19.90 1.14 -10.77
C GLY A 128 18.72 2.02 -10.32
N ILE A 129 17.68 2.17 -11.13
CA ILE A 129 16.44 2.84 -10.74
C ILE A 129 15.67 1.94 -9.77
N GLN A 130 15.43 2.41 -8.56
CA GLN A 130 14.54 1.75 -7.61
C GLN A 130 13.11 1.80 -8.15
N ARG A 131 12.44 0.66 -8.26
CA ARG A 131 11.03 0.59 -8.66
C ARG A 131 10.21 0.07 -7.50
N ARG A 132 9.13 0.78 -7.20
CA ARG A 132 8.09 0.29 -6.30
C ARG A 132 7.40 -0.90 -6.94
N VAL A 133 7.14 -1.93 -6.16
CA VAL A 133 6.28 -3.05 -6.58
C VAL A 133 4.83 -2.58 -6.42
N PRO A 134 4.06 -2.41 -7.50
CA PRO A 134 2.76 -1.75 -7.42
C PRO A 134 1.79 -2.37 -6.41
N CYS A 135 1.83 -3.69 -6.23
CA CYS A 135 0.97 -4.37 -5.25
C CYS A 135 1.39 -4.13 -3.79
N LEU A 136 2.63 -3.70 -3.54
CA LEU A 136 3.12 -3.35 -2.20
C LEU A 136 2.96 -1.84 -1.91
N GLU A 137 2.52 -1.03 -2.88
CA GLU A 137 2.25 0.37 -2.61
C GLU A 137 1.00 0.55 -1.76
N ASP A 138 1.05 1.50 -0.83
CA ASP A 138 -0.11 2.05 -0.14
C ASP A 138 -0.42 3.47 -0.62
N PRO A 139 -1.27 3.64 -1.66
CA PRO A 139 -1.70 4.94 -2.16
C PRO A 139 -2.36 5.81 -1.09
N LEU A 140 -2.99 5.20 -0.09
CA LEU A 140 -3.62 5.91 1.02
C LEU A 140 -2.54 6.51 1.94
N ALA A 141 -1.53 5.73 2.33
CA ALA A 141 -0.40 6.25 3.11
C ALA A 141 0.44 7.27 2.33
N ALA A 142 0.74 6.98 1.06
CA ALA A 142 1.50 7.87 0.18
C ALA A 142 0.87 9.27 0.09
N SER A 143 -0.46 9.36 0.17
CA SER A 143 -1.16 10.63 0.15
C SER A 143 -1.05 11.49 1.41
N LYS A 144 -0.63 10.91 2.52
CA LYS A 144 -0.50 11.56 3.83
C LYS A 144 0.95 11.58 4.31
N ARG A 145 1.91 11.29 3.42
CA ARG A 145 3.28 10.93 3.78
C ARG A 145 4.02 12.00 4.59
N THR A 146 4.61 11.56 5.69
CA THR A 146 5.73 12.21 6.40
C THR A 146 7.00 11.35 6.47
N GLY A 147 7.01 10.11 5.96
CA GLY A 147 8.24 9.29 5.85
C GLY A 147 8.09 8.01 5.01
N ASP A 148 8.95 7.02 5.23
CA ASP A 148 9.38 6.06 4.19
C ASP A 148 8.75 4.66 4.23
N THR A 149 8.24 4.22 5.39
CA THR A 149 7.64 2.89 5.55
C THR A 149 6.12 2.95 5.39
N GLU A 150 5.56 2.08 4.54
CA GLU A 150 4.10 1.95 4.34
C GLU A 150 3.53 0.70 5.05
N TRP A 151 4.34 -0.36 5.17
CA TRP A 151 3.93 -1.66 5.71
C TRP A 151 4.95 -2.23 6.70
N VAL A 152 4.45 -3.05 7.64
CA VAL A 152 5.24 -3.84 8.58
C VAL A 152 4.86 -5.32 8.46
N LEU A 153 5.85 -6.21 8.49
CA LEU A 153 5.69 -7.66 8.49
C LEU A 153 5.68 -8.24 9.90
N ASN A 154 5.00 -9.38 10.06
CA ASN A 154 4.98 -10.08 11.33
C ASN A 154 6.32 -10.78 11.59
N ARG A 155 7.10 -10.25 12.53
CA ARG A 155 8.43 -10.77 12.84
C ARG A 155 8.39 -12.09 13.59
N GLN A 156 7.43 -12.25 14.49
CA GLN A 156 7.37 -13.39 15.39
C GLN A 156 5.96 -13.66 15.88
N ILE A 157 5.56 -14.92 15.82
CA ILE A 157 4.35 -15.44 16.45
C ILE A 157 4.79 -16.17 17.71
N LYS A 158 4.48 -15.61 18.88
CA LYS A 158 4.88 -16.19 20.17
C LYS A 158 3.97 -17.32 20.59
N LYS A 159 4.54 -18.47 20.95
CA LYS A 159 3.82 -19.63 21.46
C LYS A 159 2.91 -19.30 22.64
N SER A 160 3.36 -18.41 23.53
CA SER A 160 2.58 -17.99 24.70
C SER A 160 1.21 -17.39 24.35
N ASN A 161 1.05 -16.88 23.14
CA ASN A 161 -0.19 -16.28 22.67
C ASN A 161 -0.97 -17.18 21.70
N TYR A 162 -0.35 -18.25 21.22
CA TYR A 162 -0.91 -19.20 20.26
C TYR A 162 -0.56 -20.63 20.71
N PRO A 163 -1.29 -21.19 21.69
CA PRO A 163 -0.95 -22.46 22.32
C PRO A 163 -0.95 -23.65 21.35
N ASP A 164 -1.62 -23.52 20.20
CA ASP A 164 -1.63 -24.49 19.11
C ASP A 164 -0.26 -24.58 18.38
N THR A 165 0.64 -23.61 18.59
CA THR A 165 2.01 -23.65 18.08
C THR A 165 2.95 -24.38 19.05
N SER A 166 3.85 -25.19 18.50
CA SER A 166 4.80 -25.97 19.32
C SER A 166 5.96 -25.10 19.86
N ARG A 167 6.30 -24.02 19.16
CA ARG A 167 7.39 -23.07 19.43
C ARG A 167 7.04 -21.68 18.90
N ASP A 168 7.84 -20.68 19.25
CA ASP A 168 7.78 -19.39 18.57
C ASP A 168 8.11 -19.58 17.07
N LEU A 169 7.33 -18.94 16.21
CA LEU A 169 7.46 -19.01 14.76
C LEU A 169 7.95 -17.67 14.21
N THR A 170 8.78 -17.71 13.17
CA THR A 170 9.33 -16.53 12.49
C THR A 170 8.91 -16.51 11.02
N PRO A 171 7.66 -16.12 10.71
CA PRO A 171 7.05 -16.39 9.40
C PRO A 171 7.93 -15.97 8.22
N PHE A 172 8.52 -14.77 8.28
CA PHE A 172 9.35 -14.20 7.22
C PHE A 172 10.86 -14.22 7.55
N GLY A 173 11.29 -14.94 8.59
CA GLY A 173 12.71 -15.06 8.97
C GLY A 173 13.36 -13.74 9.43
N LEU A 174 12.60 -12.84 10.03
CA LEU A 174 13.05 -11.46 10.33
C LEU A 174 13.85 -11.31 11.63
N ILE A 175 14.06 -12.40 12.39
CA ILE A 175 14.76 -12.38 13.67
C ILE A 175 15.99 -13.28 13.60
N GLY A 176 17.16 -12.68 13.82
CA GLY A 176 18.44 -13.38 13.81
C GLY A 176 18.75 -14.03 12.45
N ASP A 177 19.38 -15.20 12.50
CA ASP A 177 19.66 -16.05 11.33
C ASP A 177 18.69 -17.22 11.23
N VAL A 178 17.40 -16.95 11.49
CA VAL A 178 16.33 -17.94 11.39
C VAL A 178 15.71 -17.87 10.01
N ALA A 179 15.60 -19.03 9.35
CA ALA A 179 14.93 -19.14 8.05
C ALA A 179 13.42 -18.82 8.16
N PRO A 180 12.76 -18.42 7.05
CA PRO A 180 11.32 -18.24 7.02
C PRO A 180 10.58 -19.54 7.33
N GLU A 181 9.38 -19.43 7.88
CA GLU A 181 8.55 -20.61 8.12
C GLU A 181 7.98 -21.16 6.82
N ARG A 182 7.76 -22.47 6.79
CA ARG A 182 6.88 -23.06 5.78
C ARG A 182 5.44 -22.63 6.07
N TYR A 183 4.70 -22.30 5.03
CA TYR A 183 3.29 -21.92 5.13
C TYR A 183 2.46 -23.03 5.77
N GLU A 184 2.76 -24.30 5.46
CA GLU A 184 2.13 -25.46 6.08
C GLU A 184 2.27 -25.44 7.60
N THR A 185 3.43 -25.07 8.16
CA THR A 185 3.66 -24.93 9.61
C THR A 185 2.71 -23.91 10.23
N LEU A 186 2.42 -22.82 9.51
CA LEU A 186 1.44 -21.83 9.96
C LEU A 186 0.03 -22.41 9.89
N THR A 187 -0.30 -23.18 8.85
CA THR A 187 -1.64 -23.78 8.66
C THR A 187 -1.97 -24.95 9.56
N SER A 188 -0.99 -25.76 9.91
CA SER A 188 -1.17 -26.92 10.78
C SER A 188 -1.30 -26.53 12.24
N SER A 189 -0.70 -25.39 12.63
CA SER A 189 -0.55 -24.98 14.02
C SER A 189 -1.39 -23.76 14.41
N LEU A 190 -2.15 -23.16 13.49
CA LEU A 190 -2.93 -21.97 13.79
C LEU A 190 -4.32 -22.06 13.16
N THR A 191 -5.32 -21.51 13.86
CA THR A 191 -6.51 -20.98 13.21
C THR A 191 -6.10 -19.70 12.43
N ILE A 192 -5.42 -19.87 11.30
CA ILE A 192 -4.67 -18.81 10.58
C ILE A 192 -5.47 -17.55 10.27
N SER A 193 -6.80 -17.67 10.12
CA SER A 193 -7.69 -16.58 9.70
C SER A 193 -7.69 -15.34 10.62
N ARG A 194 -6.92 -15.38 11.70
CA ARG A 194 -6.85 -14.38 12.77
C ARG A 194 -5.45 -13.75 12.95
N VAL A 195 -4.41 -14.24 12.29
CA VAL A 195 -3.03 -13.70 12.44
C VAL A 195 -2.64 -12.81 11.26
N TRP A 196 -2.21 -11.58 11.53
CA TRP A 196 -1.76 -10.67 10.48
C TRP A 196 -0.37 -11.05 9.98
N ALA A 197 -0.19 -10.96 8.67
CA ALA A 197 1.06 -11.16 7.95
C ALA A 197 1.73 -9.81 7.64
N LEU A 198 0.94 -8.87 7.12
CA LEU A 198 1.34 -7.50 6.79
C LEU A 198 0.34 -6.52 7.40
N ILE A 199 0.81 -5.43 7.99
CA ILE A 199 -0.05 -4.39 8.56
C ILE A 199 0.45 -3.00 8.17
N GLN A 200 -0.49 -2.09 7.92
CA GLN A 200 -0.21 -0.69 7.62
C GLN A 200 0.57 -0.04 8.76
N ALA A 201 1.63 0.71 8.44
CA ALA A 201 2.57 1.24 9.41
C ALA A 201 2.14 2.60 10.03
N ASP A 202 2.32 2.76 11.34
CA ASP A 202 2.16 4.00 12.12
C ASP A 202 2.88 3.91 13.47
N GLN A 203 3.17 5.06 14.10
CA GLN A 203 3.93 5.12 15.36
C GLN A 203 3.16 4.60 16.59
N LYS A 204 1.84 4.34 16.50
CA LYS A 204 1.10 3.70 17.62
C LYS A 204 1.31 2.19 17.64
N ILE A 205 1.82 1.59 16.56
CA ILE A 205 2.03 0.14 16.48
C ILE A 205 2.98 -0.41 17.55
N PRO A 206 4.16 0.17 17.84
CA PRO A 206 5.03 -0.32 18.92
C PRO A 206 4.38 -0.28 20.30
N ALA A 207 3.54 0.73 20.55
CA ALA A 207 2.79 0.83 21.80
C ALA A 207 1.73 -0.27 21.89
N ASP A 208 1.14 -0.66 20.75
CA ASP A 208 0.11 -1.71 20.64
C ASP A 208 0.69 -3.13 20.46
N ALA A 209 1.99 -3.25 20.12
CA ALA A 209 2.67 -4.48 19.73
C ALA A 209 4.11 -4.56 20.22
N SER A 210 4.40 -5.54 21.06
CA SER A 210 5.78 -5.87 21.47
C SER A 210 6.53 -6.78 20.49
N LEU A 211 5.94 -7.08 19.32
CA LEU A 211 6.50 -7.97 18.30
C LEU A 211 7.25 -7.23 17.19
N ILE A 212 7.25 -5.89 17.21
CA ILE A 212 7.83 -5.04 16.17
C ILE A 212 8.89 -4.16 16.84
N SER A 213 10.09 -4.04 16.25
CA SER A 213 11.09 -3.10 16.78
C SER A 213 10.87 -1.69 16.23
N ASP A 214 11.14 -0.69 17.07
CA ASP A 214 11.01 0.75 16.81
C ASP A 214 11.59 1.21 15.45
N GLY A 215 12.70 0.62 15.00
CA GLY A 215 13.36 0.99 13.74
C GLY A 215 12.50 0.87 12.48
N SER A 216 11.48 0.00 12.45
CA SER A 216 10.62 -0.16 11.26
C SER A 216 9.52 0.88 11.15
N VAL A 217 9.22 1.62 12.23
CA VAL A 217 8.12 2.59 12.28
C VAL A 217 8.56 4.02 12.61
N LYS A 218 9.86 4.24 12.81
CA LYS A 218 10.46 5.49 13.30
C LYS A 218 10.11 6.74 12.48
N ASP A 219 9.80 6.58 11.20
CA ASP A 219 9.45 7.66 10.28
C ASP A 219 8.03 7.53 9.70
N THR A 220 7.13 6.90 10.44
CA THR A 220 5.73 6.72 10.02
C THR A 220 4.84 7.81 10.62
N PRO A 221 3.61 8.02 10.10
CA PRO A 221 2.64 8.92 10.73
C PRO A 221 2.36 8.55 12.19
N LEU A 222 2.07 9.56 13.02
CA LEU A 222 1.72 9.36 14.44
C LEU A 222 0.42 8.56 14.64
N GLU A 223 -0.49 8.60 13.67
CA GLU A 223 -1.77 7.89 13.69
C GLU A 223 -1.99 7.16 12.36
N PRO A 224 -2.80 6.07 12.33
CA PRO A 224 -3.06 5.37 11.09
C PRO A 224 -3.73 6.25 10.05
N VAL A 225 -3.29 6.09 8.81
CA VAL A 225 -3.79 6.87 7.69
C VAL A 225 -5.25 6.54 7.34
N ALA A 226 -5.73 5.35 7.71
CA ALA A 226 -7.13 4.93 7.61
C ALA A 226 -7.99 5.34 8.83
N GLY A 227 -7.49 6.25 9.68
CA GLY A 227 -8.22 6.79 10.84
C GLY A 227 -8.14 5.85 12.04
N LYS A 228 -9.26 5.23 12.40
CA LYS A 228 -9.36 4.38 13.61
C LYS A 228 -8.89 2.94 13.43
N HIS A 229 -8.46 2.58 12.22
CA HIS A 229 -8.07 1.21 11.88
C HIS A 229 -6.80 1.20 11.05
N ARG A 230 -6.11 0.06 11.09
CA ARG A 230 -5.03 -0.31 10.19
C ARG A 230 -5.54 -1.32 9.19
N HIS A 231 -5.18 -1.16 7.93
CA HIS A 231 -5.38 -2.23 6.97
C HIS A 231 -4.34 -3.33 7.18
N ALA A 232 -4.78 -4.58 7.12
CA ALA A 232 -3.91 -5.72 7.31
C ALA A 232 -4.22 -6.82 6.28
N LEU A 233 -3.17 -7.48 5.83
CA LEU A 233 -3.23 -8.78 5.17
C LEU A 233 -3.00 -9.85 6.22
N PHE A 234 -3.86 -10.86 6.25
CA PHE A 234 -3.76 -11.99 7.16
C PHE A 234 -3.08 -13.17 6.46
N PHE A 235 -2.59 -14.13 7.24
CA PHE A 235 -1.94 -15.34 6.69
C PHE A 235 -2.93 -16.28 5.97
N ASP A 236 -4.24 -16.04 6.05
CA ASP A 236 -5.25 -16.69 5.18
C ASP A 236 -5.41 -15.93 3.85
N TRP A 237 -4.51 -14.97 3.58
CA TRP A 237 -4.48 -14.07 2.43
C TRP A 237 -5.71 -13.17 2.30
N SER A 238 -6.56 -13.11 3.32
CA SER A 238 -7.65 -12.16 3.38
C SER A 238 -7.17 -10.78 3.81
N VAL A 239 -7.85 -9.74 3.31
CA VAL A 239 -7.59 -8.35 3.71
C VAL A 239 -8.68 -7.93 4.69
N GLY A 240 -8.26 -7.36 5.82
CA GLY A 240 -9.16 -6.88 6.85
C GLY A 240 -8.69 -5.59 7.49
N LYS A 241 -9.37 -5.22 8.57
CA LYS A 241 -9.08 -4.02 9.37
C LYS A 241 -8.79 -4.43 10.81
N ILE A 242 -7.82 -3.78 11.41
CA ILE A 242 -7.48 -3.98 12.83
C ILE A 242 -7.64 -2.62 13.54
N PRO A 243 -8.48 -2.53 14.60
CA PRO A 243 -8.61 -1.31 15.38
C PRO A 243 -7.28 -0.86 16.01
N VAL A 244 -7.11 0.45 16.19
CA VAL A 244 -6.00 0.99 16.98
C VAL A 244 -6.19 0.64 18.46
N GLY A 245 -5.09 0.35 19.17
CA GLY A 245 -5.14 -0.10 20.56
C GLY A 245 -5.46 -1.59 20.72
N THR A 246 -5.74 -2.31 19.63
CA THR A 246 -5.81 -3.77 19.65
C THR A 246 -4.46 -4.34 20.05
N ASN A 247 -4.45 -5.20 21.05
CA ASN A 247 -3.22 -5.90 21.45
C ASN A 247 -2.81 -6.87 20.34
N LEU A 248 -1.82 -6.49 19.55
CA LEU A 248 -1.34 -7.28 18.43
C LEU A 248 -0.59 -8.54 18.89
N ASN A 249 -0.44 -8.80 20.18
CA ASN A 249 0.03 -10.10 20.66
C ASN A 249 -1.09 -11.15 20.76
N LYS A 250 -2.36 -10.76 20.93
CA LYS A 250 -3.48 -11.66 21.28
C LYS A 250 -4.55 -11.69 20.17
N GLN A 251 -4.18 -12.13 18.97
CA GLN A 251 -4.90 -11.78 17.74
C GLN A 251 -6.10 -12.66 17.38
N ILE A 252 -6.55 -13.55 18.27
CA ILE A 252 -7.62 -14.50 17.96
C ILE A 252 -8.92 -13.80 17.53
N ASP A 253 -9.23 -12.54 17.89
CA ASP A 253 -10.52 -11.90 17.48
C ASP A 253 -10.36 -10.52 16.80
N ASN A 254 -9.24 -10.28 16.11
CA ASN A 254 -8.92 -8.95 15.58
C ASN A 254 -9.63 -8.58 14.27
N ARG A 255 -10.44 -9.49 13.70
CA ARG A 255 -11.09 -9.30 12.40
C ARG A 255 -12.45 -8.64 12.59
N GLN A 256 -12.61 -7.42 12.07
CA GLN A 256 -13.91 -6.76 11.86
C GLN A 256 -14.27 -6.71 10.39
#